data_AF-A0A2G8STW5-F1
#
_entry.id   AF-A0A2G8STW5-F1
#
_cell.length_a   1.000
_cell.length_b   1.000
_cell.length_c   1.000
_cell.angle_alpha   90.00
_cell.angle_beta   90.00
_cell.angle_gamma   90.00
#
_symmetry.space_group_name_H-M   'P 1'
#
loop_
_entity.id
_entity.type
_entity.pdbx_description
1 polymer ?
#
loop_
_entity_poly.entity_id
_entity_poly.type
_entity_poly.pdbx_seq_one_letter_code
_entity_poly.pdbx_strand_id
1 'polypeptide(L)'
;MIRSVLMATKYPPGQDLQSISALFSHVDPDVIASIVRHELSGADIYKLDSRRILESTWNLIDVNMDESTLSLHSAPAATETYATLDSLLVPLNAYFSVLCVHELSKSQAPMLPYHFFRYSSHLVKIETQYEWAAVLSYHLASFSRRCKEMRKGDFAGWGRVDMDLMEQYLVPNQKRCYGIVHTLHFSHQSWELIYP
;
A
#
# COMPACT_ATOMS: atom_id res chain seq x y z
N MET A 1 41.17 28.24 -1.30
CA MET A 1 40.06 27.52 -0.65
C MET A 1 38.80 27.95 -1.38
N ILE A 2 38.01 27.09 -2.01
CA ILE A 2 37.25 26.00 -1.42
C ILE A 2 37.15 24.87 -2.45
N ARG A 3 37.65 23.67 -2.14
CA ARG A 3 37.31 22.46 -2.87
C ARG A 3 35.92 22.05 -2.41
N SER A 4 34.91 22.27 -3.25
CA SER A 4 33.62 21.59 -3.10
C SER A 4 33.88 20.11 -3.33
N VAL A 5 33.94 19.35 -2.23
CA VAL A 5 33.97 17.89 -2.29
C VAL A 5 32.57 17.46 -2.71
N LEU A 6 32.44 17.08 -3.97
CA LEU A 6 31.31 16.32 -4.46
C LEU A 6 31.21 15.08 -3.56
N MET A 7 30.28 15.09 -2.60
CA MET A 7 29.97 13.88 -1.85
C MET A 7 29.35 12.92 -2.85
N ALA A 8 30.16 11.99 -3.34
CA ALA A 8 29.66 10.81 -4.03
C ALA A 8 28.74 10.11 -3.03
N THR A 9 27.43 10.29 -3.20
CA THR A 9 26.42 9.51 -2.51
C THR A 9 26.75 8.05 -2.82
N LYS A 10 27.29 7.34 -1.83
CA LYS A 10 27.61 5.91 -1.97
C LYS A 10 26.31 5.22 -2.35
N TYR A 11 26.28 4.71 -3.57
CA TYR A 11 25.23 3.81 -3.99
C TYR A 11 25.39 2.52 -3.17
N PRO A 12 24.32 1.96 -2.63
CA PRO A 12 22.92 2.41 -2.67
C PRO A 12 22.56 3.44 -1.57
N PRO A 13 21.69 4.45 -1.84
CA PRO A 13 21.45 5.63 -0.98
C PRO A 13 20.57 5.39 0.27
N GLY A 14 20.53 4.16 0.80
CA GLY A 14 19.60 3.76 1.87
C GLY A 14 20.22 3.00 3.03
N GLN A 15 21.55 3.12 3.23
CA GLN A 15 22.29 2.28 4.19
C GLN A 15 21.84 2.44 5.65
N ASP A 16 21.30 3.62 5.98
CA ASP A 16 20.79 3.94 7.31
C ASP A 16 19.48 4.72 7.23
N LEU A 17 18.77 4.78 8.36
CA LEU A 17 17.47 5.44 8.48
C LEU A 17 17.56 6.95 8.19
N GLN A 18 18.69 7.60 8.47
CA GLN A 18 18.86 9.04 8.23
C GLN A 18 18.92 9.34 6.73
N SER A 19 19.64 8.52 5.97
CA SER A 19 19.75 8.61 4.52
C SER A 19 18.39 8.41 3.85
N ILE A 20 17.60 7.42 4.31
CA ILE A 20 16.24 7.20 3.83
C ILE A 20 15.34 8.40 4.20
N SER A 21 15.42 8.89 5.43
CA SER A 21 14.64 10.05 5.87
C SER A 21 14.94 11.31 5.06
N ALA A 22 16.19 11.50 4.61
CA ALA A 22 16.54 12.60 3.73
C ALA A 22 15.91 12.49 2.33
N LEU A 23 15.73 11.26 1.81
CA LEU A 23 15.06 11.01 0.53
C LEU A 23 13.53 11.22 0.62
N PHE A 24 12.96 10.97 1.80
CA PHE A 24 11.52 11.08 2.06
C PHE A 24 11.23 12.15 3.12
N SER A 25 11.79 13.35 2.96
CA SER A 25 11.72 14.43 3.95
C SER A 25 10.31 14.96 4.28
N HIS A 26 9.32 14.60 3.46
CA HIS A 26 7.91 14.91 3.67
C HIS A 26 7.19 13.87 4.55
N VAL A 27 7.84 12.76 4.86
CA VAL A 27 7.31 11.67 5.70
C VAL A 27 7.93 11.77 7.08
N ASP A 28 7.10 11.57 8.11
CA ASP A 28 7.58 11.48 9.49
C ASP A 28 8.65 10.37 9.63
N PRO A 29 9.84 10.66 10.19
CA PRO A 29 10.88 9.67 10.44
C PRO A 29 10.39 8.42 11.20
N ASP A 30 9.43 8.56 12.11
CA ASP A 30 8.87 7.43 12.87
C ASP A 30 8.04 6.49 12.00
N VAL A 31 7.36 7.04 10.98
CA VAL A 31 6.65 6.24 9.97
C VAL A 31 7.66 5.49 9.11
N ILE A 32 8.73 6.15 8.67
CA ILE A 32 9.82 5.49 7.92
C ILE A 32 10.44 4.37 8.75
N ALA A 33 10.74 4.62 10.02
CA ALA A 33 11.29 3.62 10.93
C ALA A 33 10.35 2.41 11.09
N SER A 34 9.05 2.66 11.14
CA SER A 34 8.02 1.61 11.21
C SER A 34 7.92 0.79 9.91
N ILE A 35 8.15 1.39 8.74
CA ILE A 35 8.23 0.66 7.46
C ILE A 35 9.45 -0.26 7.46
N VAL A 36 10.61 0.27 7.88
CA VAL A 36 11.88 -0.46 7.95
C VAL A 36 11.80 -1.65 8.91
N ARG A 37 11.05 -1.51 10.01
CA ARG A 37 10.78 -2.62 10.95
C ARG A 37 9.61 -3.53 10.53
N HIS A 38 8.92 -3.20 9.44
CA HIS A 38 7.71 -3.87 8.98
C HIS A 38 6.58 -3.91 10.04
N GLU A 39 6.44 -2.81 10.77
CA GLU A 39 5.47 -2.61 11.85
C GLU A 39 4.35 -1.63 11.48
N LEU A 40 4.49 -0.92 10.35
CA LEU A 40 3.44 -0.02 9.87
C LEU A 40 2.14 -0.81 9.63
N SER A 41 1.02 -0.29 10.13
CA SER A 41 -0.30 -0.86 9.85
C SER A 41 -0.76 -0.51 8.44
N GLY A 42 -1.49 -1.42 7.79
CA GLY A 42 -2.09 -1.13 6.49
C GLY A 42 -3.04 0.07 6.51
N ALA A 43 -3.70 0.31 7.64
CA ALA A 43 -4.59 1.45 7.84
C ALA A 43 -3.85 2.79 7.97
N ASP A 44 -2.55 2.76 8.27
CA ASP A 44 -1.71 3.94 8.51
C ASP A 44 -0.89 4.35 7.27
N ILE A 45 -0.98 3.59 6.17
CA ILE A 45 -0.22 3.84 4.93
C ILE A 45 -0.47 5.26 4.40
N TYR A 46 -1.66 5.83 4.62
CA TYR A 46 -2.04 7.18 4.15
C TYR A 46 -1.12 8.28 4.66
N LYS A 47 -0.40 8.05 5.77
CA LYS A 47 0.62 8.96 6.31
C LYS A 47 1.80 9.19 5.37
N LEU A 48 1.88 8.41 4.29
CA LEU A 48 2.88 8.55 3.23
C LEU A 48 2.40 9.42 2.07
N ASP A 49 1.12 9.78 2.02
CA ASP A 49 0.60 10.67 0.99
C ASP A 49 0.74 12.13 1.43
N SER A 50 1.67 12.84 0.80
CA SER A 50 1.91 14.26 1.05
C SER A 50 0.69 15.14 0.76
N ARG A 51 -0.21 14.73 -0.14
CA ARG A 51 -1.46 15.45 -0.42
C ARG A 51 -2.41 15.38 0.77
N ARG A 52 -2.47 14.23 1.43
CA ARG A 52 -3.32 14.02 2.62
C ARG A 52 -2.70 14.55 3.89
N ILE A 53 -1.38 14.61 3.97
CA ILE A 53 -0.67 15.35 5.03
C ILE A 53 -1.08 16.83 4.97
N LEU A 54 -1.18 17.42 3.79
CA LEU A 54 -1.63 18.80 3.61
C LEU A 54 -3.12 18.99 3.94
N GLU A 55 -4.00 18.07 3.51
CA GLU A 55 -5.43 18.11 3.84
C GLU A 55 -5.71 17.91 5.34
N SER A 56 -5.01 16.99 6.01
CA SER A 56 -5.14 16.80 7.46
C SER A 56 -4.59 17.99 8.25
N THR A 57 -3.54 18.65 7.76
CA THR A 57 -3.07 19.93 8.31
C THR A 57 -4.14 21.03 8.14
N TRP A 58 -4.87 21.05 7.02
CA TRP A 58 -5.93 22.02 6.76
C TRP A 58 -7.20 21.77 7.61
N ASN A 59 -7.62 20.52 7.76
CA ASN A 59 -8.75 20.13 8.62
C ASN A 59 -8.50 20.39 10.11
N LEU A 60 -7.24 20.49 10.53
CA LEU A 60 -6.86 20.88 11.89
C LEU A 60 -6.81 22.41 12.07
N ILE A 61 -6.69 23.15 10.97
CA ILE A 61 -6.71 24.63 10.92
C ILE A 61 -8.14 25.17 10.77
N ASP A 62 -9.13 24.34 10.40
CA ASP A 62 -10.56 24.67 10.49
C ASP A 62 -11.01 24.62 11.97
N VAL A 63 -10.35 25.45 12.78
CA VAL A 63 -10.73 25.77 14.15
C VAL A 63 -11.98 26.63 14.03
N ASN A 64 -13.12 25.96 14.19
CA ASN A 64 -14.42 26.55 14.42
C ASN A 64 -14.28 27.77 15.34
N MET A 65 -14.56 28.98 14.81
CA MET A 65 -14.49 30.23 15.57
C MET A 65 -15.70 30.42 16.50
N ASP A 66 -16.56 29.39 16.63
CA ASP A 66 -17.66 29.36 17.58
C ASP A 66 -17.61 28.06 18.37
N GLU A 67 -17.46 28.19 19.69
CA GLU A 67 -17.63 27.15 20.71
C GLU A 67 -16.41 26.25 21.02
N SER A 68 -15.92 26.42 22.25
CA SER A 68 -14.81 25.70 22.89
C SER A 68 -15.17 24.24 23.23
N THR A 69 -15.35 23.40 22.22
CA THR A 69 -15.33 21.95 22.40
C THR A 69 -14.34 21.34 21.42
N LEU A 70 -13.17 20.94 21.94
CA LEU A 70 -12.25 20.06 21.23
C LEU A 70 -12.91 18.68 21.11
N SER A 71 -13.68 18.46 20.04
CA SER A 71 -14.12 17.11 19.68
C SER A 71 -12.88 16.33 19.22
N LEU A 72 -12.43 15.42 20.07
CA LEU A 72 -11.45 14.40 19.71
C LEU A 72 -12.11 13.53 18.61
N HIS A 73 -11.90 13.90 17.34
CA HIS A 73 -12.36 13.09 16.23
C HIS A 73 -11.70 11.72 16.33
N SER A 74 -12.52 10.67 16.45
CA SER A 74 -12.07 9.29 16.31
C SER A 74 -11.26 9.16 15.02
N ALA A 75 -10.20 8.34 15.05
CA ALA A 75 -9.43 8.06 13.84
C ALA A 75 -10.39 7.62 12.71
N PRO A 76 -10.29 8.21 11.51
CA PRO A 76 -11.21 7.91 10.41
C PRO A 76 -11.17 6.42 10.10
N ALA A 77 -12.32 5.85 9.75
CA ALA A 77 -12.38 4.46 9.35
C ALA A 77 -11.49 4.24 8.11
N ALA A 78 -10.92 3.05 7.94
CA ALA A 78 -10.05 2.78 6.79
C ALA A 78 -10.77 3.04 5.45
N THR A 79 -12.09 2.84 5.38
CA THR A 79 -12.91 3.14 4.19
C THR A 79 -13.10 4.64 3.93
N GLU A 80 -13.05 5.48 4.97
CA GLU A 80 -13.07 6.95 4.83
C GLU A 80 -11.69 7.46 4.41
N THR A 81 -10.65 6.80 4.91
CA THR A 81 -9.26 7.10 4.55
C THR A 81 -8.95 6.63 3.13
N TYR A 82 -9.39 5.45 2.72
CA TYR A 82 -9.18 4.92 1.38
C TYR A 82 -10.52 4.82 0.64
N ALA A 83 -11.04 5.96 0.20
CA ALA A 83 -12.33 6.02 -0.49
C ALA A 83 -12.29 5.37 -1.89
N THR A 84 -11.11 5.33 -2.52
CA THR A 84 -10.91 4.78 -3.87
C THR A 84 -9.60 4.02 -3.99
N LEU A 85 -9.46 3.21 -5.05
CA LEU A 85 -8.19 2.56 -5.37
C LEU A 85 -7.05 3.57 -5.55
N ASP A 86 -7.29 4.71 -6.20
CA ASP A 86 -6.26 5.74 -6.38
C ASP A 86 -5.77 6.30 -5.04
N SER A 87 -6.69 6.53 -4.09
CA SER A 87 -6.36 6.99 -2.75
C SER A 87 -5.52 5.99 -1.94
N LEU A 88 -5.55 4.71 -2.31
CA LEU A 88 -4.71 3.66 -1.74
C LEU A 88 -3.38 3.52 -2.48
N LEU A 89 -3.40 3.53 -3.82
CA LEU A 89 -2.22 3.26 -4.64
C LEU A 89 -1.14 4.33 -4.45
N VAL A 90 -1.50 5.61 -4.28
CA VAL A 90 -0.53 6.69 -4.08
C VAL A 90 0.35 6.45 -2.83
N PRO A 91 -0.21 6.34 -1.62
CA PRO A 91 0.62 6.07 -0.43
C PRO A 91 1.22 4.65 -0.43
N LEU A 92 0.59 3.67 -1.09
CA LEU A 92 1.19 2.35 -1.26
C LEU A 92 2.45 2.41 -2.14
N ASN A 93 2.45 3.16 -3.24
CA ASN A 93 3.65 3.39 -4.06
C ASN A 93 4.78 4.02 -3.24
N ALA A 94 4.46 4.98 -2.36
CA ALA A 94 5.44 5.59 -1.46
C ALA A 94 6.00 4.57 -0.45
N TYR A 95 5.13 3.75 0.16
CA TYR A 95 5.55 2.64 1.04
C TYR A 95 6.57 1.73 0.35
N PHE A 96 6.26 1.29 -0.87
CA PHE A 96 7.15 0.42 -1.63
C PHE A 96 8.44 1.10 -2.06
N SER A 97 8.41 2.40 -2.33
CA SER A 97 9.60 3.17 -2.66
C SER A 97 10.58 3.21 -1.48
N VAL A 98 10.08 3.50 -0.27
CA VAL A 98 10.86 3.45 0.97
C VAL A 98 11.45 2.05 1.18
N LEU A 99 10.60 1.03 1.07
CA LEU A 99 11.00 -0.37 1.27
C LEU A 99 12.05 -0.81 0.24
N CYS A 100 11.88 -0.48 -1.04
CA CYS A 100 12.84 -0.84 -2.08
C CYS A 100 14.20 -0.19 -1.85
N VAL A 101 14.24 1.10 -1.52
CA VAL A 101 15.50 1.80 -1.23
C VAL A 101 16.23 1.12 -0.06
N HIS A 102 15.51 0.79 1.00
CA HIS A 102 16.07 0.11 2.17
C HIS A 102 16.56 -1.31 1.85
N GLU A 103 15.75 -2.16 1.22
CA GLU A 103 16.09 -3.56 0.98
C GLU A 103 17.13 -3.77 -0.13
N LEU A 104 17.10 -2.94 -1.17
CA LEU A 104 18.15 -2.92 -2.19
C LEU A 104 19.47 -2.46 -1.57
N SER A 105 19.42 -1.60 -0.54
CA SER A 105 20.65 -1.16 0.12
C SER A 105 21.38 -2.28 0.86
N LYS A 106 20.63 -3.29 1.30
CA LYS A 106 21.12 -4.48 2.00
C LYS A 106 21.34 -5.68 1.07
N SER A 107 21.07 -5.52 -0.23
CA SER A 107 21.09 -6.61 -1.23
C SER A 107 20.22 -7.82 -0.85
N GLN A 108 19.14 -7.63 -0.09
CA GLN A 108 18.31 -8.72 0.45
C GLN A 108 17.16 -9.11 -0.49
N ALA A 109 16.57 -8.16 -1.21
CA ALA A 109 15.34 -8.39 -1.98
C ALA A 109 15.34 -7.73 -3.37
N PRO A 110 16.21 -8.17 -4.31
CA PRO A 110 16.28 -7.58 -5.65
C PRO A 110 14.99 -7.73 -6.48
N MET A 111 14.17 -8.73 -6.16
CA MET A 111 12.89 -8.99 -6.84
C MET A 111 11.71 -8.21 -6.26
N LEU A 112 11.93 -7.41 -5.20
CA LEU A 112 10.85 -6.67 -4.54
C LEU A 112 10.06 -5.74 -5.50
N PRO A 113 10.70 -4.97 -6.41
CA PRO A 113 9.96 -4.15 -7.38
C PRO A 113 9.05 -4.97 -8.30
N TYR A 114 9.50 -6.16 -8.70
CA TYR A 114 8.71 -7.07 -9.53
C TYR A 114 7.48 -7.59 -8.78
N HIS A 115 7.66 -8.01 -7.53
CA HIS A 115 6.55 -8.45 -6.68
C HIS A 115 5.55 -7.32 -6.42
N PHE A 116 6.04 -6.11 -6.22
CA PHE A 116 5.19 -4.94 -6.07
C PHE A 116 4.30 -4.71 -7.29
N PHE A 117 4.89 -4.71 -8.49
CA PHE A 117 4.14 -4.49 -9.73
C PHE A 117 3.04 -5.54 -9.90
N ARG A 118 3.32 -6.81 -9.56
CA ARG A 118 2.30 -7.87 -9.57
C ARG A 118 1.18 -7.60 -8.56
N TYR A 119 1.51 -7.17 -7.35
CA TYR A 119 0.52 -6.85 -6.33
C TYR A 119 -0.38 -5.68 -6.74
N SER A 120 0.20 -4.57 -7.22
CA SER A 120 -0.57 -3.42 -7.70
C SER A 120 -1.48 -3.77 -8.88
N SER A 121 -0.96 -4.55 -9.84
CA SER A 121 -1.76 -5.04 -10.97
C SER A 121 -2.92 -5.93 -10.50
N HIS A 122 -2.68 -6.75 -9.48
CA HIS A 122 -3.72 -7.58 -8.88
C HIS A 122 -4.81 -6.74 -8.20
N LEU A 123 -4.43 -5.69 -7.43
CA LEU A 123 -5.39 -4.76 -6.82
C LEU A 123 -6.27 -4.08 -7.88
N VAL A 124 -5.67 -3.59 -8.96
CA VAL A 124 -6.41 -3.01 -10.10
C VAL A 124 -7.39 -4.03 -10.68
N LYS A 125 -6.95 -5.27 -10.89
CA LYS A 125 -7.81 -6.33 -11.44
C LYS A 125 -9.00 -6.64 -10.51
N ILE A 126 -8.78 -6.82 -9.22
CA ILE A 126 -9.87 -7.19 -8.29
C ILE A 126 -10.81 -6.00 -8.03
N GLU A 127 -10.33 -4.75 -8.08
CA GLU A 127 -11.20 -3.58 -8.01
C GLU A 127 -12.26 -3.63 -9.11
N THR A 128 -11.90 -3.99 -10.35
CA THR A 128 -12.90 -4.05 -11.44
C THR A 128 -14.00 -5.12 -11.23
N GLN A 129 -13.75 -6.13 -10.38
CA GLN A 129 -14.60 -7.32 -10.24
C GLN A 129 -15.37 -7.38 -8.92
N TYR A 130 -14.88 -6.70 -7.89
CA TYR A 130 -15.39 -6.82 -6.53
C TYR A 130 -15.67 -5.45 -5.93
N GLU A 131 -16.58 -5.40 -4.96
CA GLU A 131 -16.92 -4.17 -4.25
C GLU A 131 -15.68 -3.57 -3.55
N TRP A 132 -15.54 -2.25 -3.59
CA TRP A 132 -14.33 -1.58 -3.10
C TRP A 132 -14.04 -1.87 -1.63
N ALA A 133 -15.07 -1.87 -0.77
CA ALA A 133 -14.89 -2.19 0.65
C ALA A 133 -14.32 -3.60 0.89
N ALA A 134 -14.68 -4.56 0.04
CA ALA A 134 -14.14 -5.91 0.08
C ALA A 134 -12.67 -5.96 -0.39
N VAL A 135 -12.35 -5.23 -1.46
CA VAL A 135 -10.97 -5.08 -1.96
C VAL A 135 -10.06 -4.42 -0.92
N LEU A 136 -10.55 -3.39 -0.23
CA LEU A 136 -9.81 -2.74 0.85
C LEU A 136 -9.60 -3.71 2.03
N SER A 137 -10.62 -4.48 2.41
CA SER A 137 -10.49 -5.47 3.49
C SER A 137 -9.47 -6.56 3.14
N TYR A 138 -9.50 -7.06 1.90
CA TYR A 138 -8.50 -7.97 1.35
C TYR A 138 -7.10 -7.35 1.43
N HIS A 139 -6.93 -6.11 0.96
CA HIS A 139 -5.65 -5.40 1.01
C HIS A 139 -5.10 -5.31 2.44
N LEU A 140 -5.90 -4.86 3.41
CA LEU A 140 -5.46 -4.71 4.80
C LEU A 140 -5.03 -6.05 5.43
N ALA A 141 -5.75 -7.13 5.12
CA ALA A 141 -5.41 -8.47 5.56
C ALA A 141 -4.12 -9.00 4.90
N SER A 142 -4.01 -8.87 3.58
CA SER A 142 -2.81 -9.24 2.82
C SER A 142 -1.59 -8.45 3.30
N PHE A 143 -1.72 -7.13 3.48
CA PHE A 143 -0.65 -6.25 3.96
C PHE A 143 -0.14 -6.69 5.34
N SER A 144 -1.05 -6.93 6.28
CA SER A 144 -0.72 -7.43 7.61
C SER A 144 0.02 -8.78 7.56
N ARG A 145 -0.34 -9.65 6.62
CA ARG A 145 0.36 -10.92 6.36
C ARG A 145 1.76 -10.67 5.80
N ARG A 146 1.92 -9.78 4.82
CA ARG A 146 3.25 -9.43 4.26
C ARG A 146 4.18 -8.83 5.32
N CYS A 147 3.68 -7.96 6.21
CA CYS A 147 4.50 -7.45 7.31
C CYS A 147 5.01 -8.57 8.25
N LYS A 148 4.22 -9.63 8.48
CA LYS A 148 4.67 -10.79 9.27
C LYS A 148 5.73 -11.62 8.53
N GLU A 149 5.62 -11.76 7.22
CA GLU A 149 6.57 -12.48 6.37
C GLU A 149 7.90 -11.72 6.24
N MET A 150 7.85 -10.41 5.99
CA MET A 150 9.05 -9.57 5.85
C MET A 150 9.85 -9.48 7.14
N ARG A 151 9.21 -9.53 8.33
CA ARG A 151 9.94 -9.66 9.62
C ARG A 151 10.78 -10.93 9.72
N LYS A 152 10.51 -11.94 8.89
CA LYS A 152 11.30 -13.17 8.76
C LYS A 152 12.25 -13.14 7.57
N GLY A 153 12.33 -12.01 6.86
CA GLY A 153 13.13 -11.85 5.64
C GLY A 153 12.49 -12.43 4.37
N ASP A 154 11.22 -12.84 4.40
CA ASP A 154 10.52 -13.34 3.21
C ASP A 154 9.73 -12.21 2.53
N PHE A 155 10.17 -11.84 1.33
CA PHE A 155 9.54 -10.81 0.49
C PHE A 155 8.77 -11.40 -0.70
N ALA A 156 8.92 -12.70 -0.99
CA ALA A 156 8.32 -13.34 -2.15
C ALA A 156 6.78 -13.33 -2.06
N GLY A 157 6.28 -13.20 -0.84
CA GLY A 157 4.88 -13.06 -0.54
C GLY A 157 4.16 -11.97 -1.32
N TRP A 158 4.79 -10.84 -1.61
CA TRP A 158 4.14 -9.76 -2.37
C TRP A 158 3.77 -10.17 -3.81
N GLY A 159 4.45 -11.17 -4.37
CA GLY A 159 4.16 -11.68 -5.71
C GLY A 159 3.05 -12.73 -5.77
N ARG A 160 2.51 -13.15 -4.62
CA ARG A 160 1.52 -14.24 -4.51
C ARG A 160 0.11 -13.69 -4.33
N VAL A 161 -0.87 -14.45 -4.80
CA VAL A 161 -2.29 -14.19 -4.56
C VAL A 161 -2.73 -14.98 -3.33
N ASP A 162 -3.36 -14.31 -2.37
CA ASP A 162 -3.85 -14.91 -1.14
C ASP A 162 -5.23 -15.53 -1.37
N MET A 163 -5.27 -16.77 -1.88
CA MET A 163 -6.52 -17.45 -2.24
C MET A 163 -7.52 -17.55 -1.09
N ASP A 164 -7.03 -17.81 0.13
CA ASP A 164 -7.85 -17.88 1.33
C ASP A 164 -8.47 -16.51 1.69
N LEU A 165 -7.71 -15.42 1.51
CA LEU A 165 -8.24 -14.07 1.70
C LEU A 165 -9.21 -13.68 0.58
N MET A 166 -8.99 -14.15 -0.65
CA MET A 166 -9.94 -13.95 -1.75
C MET A 166 -11.28 -14.62 -1.44
N GLU A 167 -11.27 -15.88 -1.00
CA GLU A 167 -12.47 -16.62 -0.62
C GLU A 167 -13.20 -15.92 0.54
N GLN A 168 -12.46 -15.43 1.53
CA GLN A 168 -13.04 -14.79 2.70
C GLN A 168 -13.64 -13.42 2.41
N TYR A 169 -12.92 -12.55 1.70
CA TYR A 169 -13.28 -11.15 1.55
C TYR A 169 -13.92 -10.82 0.20
N LEU A 170 -13.41 -11.39 -0.89
CA LEU A 170 -13.79 -10.98 -2.25
C LEU A 170 -14.97 -11.77 -2.79
N VAL A 171 -14.91 -13.11 -2.76
CA VAL A 171 -15.93 -13.99 -3.37
C VAL A 171 -17.37 -13.63 -2.95
N PRO A 172 -17.67 -13.32 -1.67
CA PRO A 172 -19.02 -12.93 -1.26
C PRO A 172 -19.49 -11.57 -1.81
N ASN A 173 -18.57 -10.74 -2.29
CA ASN A 173 -18.77 -9.33 -2.63
C ASN A 173 -18.43 -9.04 -4.10
N GLN A 174 -18.70 -9.99 -5.00
CA GLN A 174 -18.53 -9.77 -6.43
C GLN A 174 -19.53 -8.73 -6.95
N LYS A 175 -19.06 -7.76 -7.72
CA LYS A 175 -19.90 -6.78 -8.41
C LYS A 175 -20.89 -7.55 -9.29
N ARG A 176 -22.19 -7.29 -9.12
CA ARG A 176 -23.20 -7.86 -10.02
C ARG A 176 -23.06 -7.20 -11.38
N CYS A 177 -22.37 -7.85 -12.32
CA CYS A 177 -22.50 -7.49 -13.73
C CYS A 177 -23.96 -7.76 -14.15
N TYR A 178 -24.80 -6.73 -14.18
CA TYR A 178 -26.06 -6.78 -14.92
C TYR A 178 -25.73 -6.78 -16.42
N GLY A 179 -25.25 -7.92 -16.91
CA GLY A 179 -25.37 -8.26 -18.31
C GLY A 179 -26.79 -8.74 -18.55
N ILE A 180 -27.48 -8.14 -19.51
CA ILE A 180 -28.74 -8.64 -20.06
C ILE A 180 -28.59 -10.15 -20.29
N VAL A 181 -29.43 -10.94 -19.64
CA VAL A 181 -29.51 -12.38 -19.85
C VAL A 181 -30.03 -12.61 -21.27
N HIS A 182 -29.14 -12.70 -22.24
CA HIS A 182 -29.38 -13.59 -23.37
C HIS A 182 -28.94 -14.98 -22.92
N THR A 183 -29.91 -15.80 -22.56
CA THR A 183 -29.77 -17.24 -22.39
C THR A 183 -29.07 -17.83 -23.60
N LEU A 184 -27.79 -18.13 -23.46
CA LEU A 184 -27.11 -19.11 -24.30
C LEU A 184 -26.45 -20.12 -23.36
N HIS A 185 -27.02 -21.32 -23.44
CA HIS A 185 -26.61 -22.53 -22.77
C HIS A 185 -25.14 -22.84 -23.07
N PHE A 186 -24.26 -22.73 -22.08
CA PHE A 186 -22.86 -23.17 -22.21
C PHE A 186 -22.64 -24.45 -21.43
N SER A 187 -22.44 -25.52 -22.19
CA SER A 187 -21.87 -26.79 -21.76
C SER A 187 -20.45 -26.58 -21.20
N HIS A 188 -20.22 -27.26 -20.08
CA HIS A 188 -18.97 -27.45 -19.34
C HIS A 188 -17.72 -27.48 -20.23
N GLN A 189 -16.76 -26.56 -20.01
CA GLN A 189 -15.39 -26.74 -20.47
C GLN A 189 -14.37 -26.37 -19.40
N SER A 190 -13.43 -27.29 -19.27
CA SER A 190 -12.39 -27.46 -18.26
C SER A 190 -11.33 -26.36 -18.33
N TRP A 191 -10.90 -25.84 -17.17
CA TRP A 191 -9.82 -24.86 -17.06
C TRP A 191 -8.47 -25.56 -16.99
N GLU A 192 -7.89 -25.89 -18.15
CA GLU A 192 -6.45 -26.17 -18.25
C GLU A 192 -5.73 -24.98 -18.87
N LEU A 193 -4.79 -24.45 -18.06
CA LEU A 193 -3.47 -23.89 -18.42
C LEU A 193 -3.39 -22.87 -19.56
N ILE A 194 -2.75 -21.73 -19.29
CA ILE A 194 -1.57 -21.22 -20.01
C ILE A 194 -1.07 -19.97 -19.25
N TYR A 195 0.10 -20.10 -18.62
CA TYR A 195 0.98 -18.98 -18.30
C TYR A 195 2.24 -19.16 -19.15
N PRO A 196 2.74 -18.12 -19.85
CA PRO A 196 4.17 -17.93 -20.04
C PRO A 196 4.82 -17.29 -18.82
#